data_AF-A0AAU3HCH6-F1
#
_entry.id   AF-A0AAU3HCH6-F1
#
_cell.length_a   1.000
_cell.length_b   1.000
_cell.length_c   1.000
_cell.angle_alpha   90.00
_cell.angle_beta   90.00
_cell.angle_gamma   90.00
#
_symmetry.space_group_name_H-M   'P 1'
#
loop_
_entity.id
_entity.type
_entity.pdbx_description
1 polymer ?
#
loop_
_entity_poly.entity_id
_entity_poly.type
_entity_poly.pdbx_seq_one_letter_code
_entity_poly.pdbx_strand_id
1 'polypeptide(L)'
;MSGFDEYAALIRELSTRQRGGERAIAAEAERRRGLQSGVDEVGRRLAAQGERLDRLGQAVGVPMGSVPDAAGAPAGPGSDPAAELAAAGRLADEADRHGQEAEALARRPVLLPTWSAPARAVAVYAGCALVGSVFMLIALLGSPLPVSGMDLVAALSCAGVPLLSFVAGQVVLARWGRPALPDPETPAGRYVPMGFVICALVSPSLFCLYLILFRLLR
;
A
#
# COMPACT_ATOMS: atom_id res chain seq x y z
N MET A 1 10.76 29.68 81.78
CA MET A 1 9.99 29.99 80.55
C MET A 1 10.32 29.06 79.37
N SER A 2 11.12 28.00 79.54
CA SER A 2 11.60 27.15 78.43
C SER A 2 10.56 26.21 77.78
N GLY A 3 9.55 25.74 78.53
CA GLY A 3 8.61 24.74 78.01
C GLY A 3 7.66 25.24 76.91
N PHE A 4 7.33 26.53 76.90
CA PHE A 4 6.47 27.11 75.86
C PHE A 4 7.22 27.25 74.52
N ASP A 5 8.50 27.64 74.58
CA ASP A 5 9.34 27.77 73.38
C ASP A 5 9.61 26.41 72.74
N GLU A 6 9.79 25.37 73.56
CA GLU A 6 9.95 23.99 73.13
C GLU A 6 8.67 23.43 72.47
N TYR A 7 7.51 23.69 73.06
CA TYR A 7 6.22 23.34 72.46
C TYR A 7 5.97 24.10 71.13
N ALA A 8 6.29 25.39 71.09
CA ALA A 8 6.18 26.19 69.87
C ALA A 8 7.16 25.74 68.78
N ALA A 9 8.31 25.17 69.14
CA ALA A 9 9.23 24.53 68.20
C ALA A 9 8.64 23.22 67.64
N LEU A 10 8.06 22.37 68.49
CA LEU A 10 7.43 21.12 68.07
C LEU A 10 6.23 21.32 67.15
N ILE A 11 5.38 22.33 67.41
CA ILE A 11 4.27 22.67 66.50
C ILE A 11 4.80 23.10 65.13
N ARG A 12 5.88 23.90 65.09
CA ARG A 12 6.49 24.31 63.83
C ARG A 12 7.02 23.10 63.06
N GLU A 13 7.68 22.16 63.73
CA GLU A 13 8.16 20.94 63.11
C GLU A 13 7.03 20.03 62.60
N LEU A 14 5.94 19.87 63.37
CA LEU A 14 4.77 19.13 62.89
C LEU A 14 4.14 19.80 61.66
N SER A 15 4.05 21.13 61.66
CA SER A 15 3.49 21.88 60.53
C SER A 15 4.35 21.74 59.26
N THR A 16 5.68 21.68 59.39
CA THR A 16 6.58 21.48 58.25
C THR A 16 6.49 20.05 57.72
N ARG A 17 6.40 19.05 58.61
CA ARG A 17 6.17 17.65 58.20
C ARG A 17 4.81 17.46 57.54
N GLN A 18 3.74 18.06 58.07
CA GLN A 18 2.40 18.00 57.48
C GLN A 18 2.39 18.62 56.08
N ARG A 19 2.94 19.83 55.92
CA ARG A 19 3.06 20.49 54.61
C ARG A 19 3.93 19.69 53.64
N GLY A 20 4.98 19.04 54.14
CA GLY A 20 5.82 18.12 53.36
C GLY A 20 5.05 16.90 52.86
N GLY A 21 4.25 16.28 53.73
CA GLY A 21 3.37 15.16 53.40
C GLY A 21 2.29 15.53 52.39
N GLU A 22 1.62 16.67 52.56
CA GLU A 22 0.62 17.17 51.61
C GLU A 22 1.21 17.40 50.22
N ARG A 23 2.42 17.98 50.15
CA ARG A 23 3.15 18.15 48.88
C ARG A 23 3.54 16.82 48.24
N ALA A 24 3.96 15.84 49.03
CA ALA A 24 4.30 14.51 48.53
C ALA A 24 3.06 13.78 47.96
N ILE A 25 1.91 13.89 48.64
CA ILE A 25 0.64 13.34 48.15
C ILE A 25 0.20 14.04 46.86
N ALA A 26 0.32 15.37 46.79
CA ALA A 26 0.00 16.12 45.57
C ALA A 26 0.90 15.72 44.39
N ALA A 27 2.21 15.57 44.62
CA ALA A 27 3.17 15.14 43.61
C ALA A 27 2.89 13.71 43.11
N GLU A 28 2.54 12.78 44.01
CA GLU A 28 2.18 11.41 43.64
C GLU A 28 0.85 11.36 42.87
N ALA A 29 -0.13 12.18 43.24
CA ALA A 29 -1.39 12.28 42.51
C ALA A 29 -1.18 12.83 41.08
N GLU A 30 -0.30 13.83 40.92
CA GLU A 30 0.07 14.36 39.61
C GLU A 30 0.82 13.32 38.77
N ARG A 31 1.76 12.58 39.37
CA ARG A 31 2.45 11.47 38.71
C ARG A 31 1.48 10.40 38.20
N ARG A 32 0.50 10.00 39.02
CA ARG A 32 -0.51 9.01 38.63
C ARG A 32 -1.42 9.50 37.50
N ARG A 33 -1.84 10.77 37.54
CA ARG A 33 -2.61 11.37 36.44
C ARG A 33 -1.81 11.40 35.15
N GLY A 34 -0.51 11.74 35.22
CA GLY A 34 0.40 11.69 34.08
C GLY A 34 0.46 10.29 33.45
N LEU A 35 0.66 9.26 34.28
CA LEU A 35 0.67 7.86 33.83
C LEU A 35 -0.66 7.44 33.19
N GLN A 36 -1.79 7.75 33.82
CA GLN A 36 -3.11 7.43 33.26
C GLN A 36 -3.32 8.10 31.90
N SER A 37 -2.99 9.39 31.78
CA SER A 37 -3.13 10.11 30.52
C SER A 37 -2.26 9.51 29.40
N GLY A 38 -1.06 9.03 29.74
CA GLY A 38 -0.19 8.36 28.78
C GLY A 38 -0.69 6.97 28.38
N VAL A 39 -1.28 6.20 29.30
CA VAL A 39 -1.95 4.92 28.98
C VAL A 39 -3.12 5.15 28.03
N ASP A 40 -3.95 6.17 28.30
CA ASP A 40 -5.10 6.52 27.46
C ASP A 40 -4.67 6.98 26.06
N GLU A 41 -3.54 7.68 25.95
CA GLU A 41 -2.95 8.07 24.66
C GLU A 41 -2.49 6.85 23.87
N VAL A 42 -1.73 5.93 24.49
CA VAL A 42 -1.27 4.70 23.82
C VAL A 42 -2.47 3.83 23.41
N GLY A 43 -3.48 3.71 24.28
CA GLY A 43 -4.70 2.97 23.99
C GLY A 43 -5.47 3.53 22.78
N ARG A 44 -5.61 4.86 22.70
CA ARG A 44 -6.23 5.52 21.53
C ARG A 44 -5.46 5.27 20.24
N ARG A 45 -4.12 5.30 20.28
CA ARG A 45 -3.28 5.01 19.10
C ARG A 45 -3.43 3.57 18.63
N LEU A 46 -3.37 2.60 19.55
CA LEU A 46 -3.54 1.18 19.23
C LEU A 46 -4.93 0.90 18.63
N ALA A 47 -5.98 1.52 19.16
CA ALA A 47 -7.33 1.40 18.59
C ALA A 47 -7.40 1.95 17.15
N ALA A 48 -6.78 3.11 16.89
CA ALA A 48 -6.71 3.67 15.55
C ALA A 48 -5.87 2.80 14.59
N GLN A 49 -4.78 2.20 15.08
CA GLN A 49 -4.00 1.22 14.32
C GLN A 49 -4.85 -0.01 13.95
N GLY A 50 -5.61 -0.56 14.92
CA GLY A 50 -6.51 -1.68 14.69
C GLY A 50 -7.56 -1.40 13.62
N GLU A 51 -8.25 -0.25 13.71
CA GLU A 51 -9.25 0.14 12.71
C GLU A 51 -8.63 0.31 11.31
N ARG A 52 -7.42 0.88 11.23
CA ARG A 52 -6.69 1.04 9.96
C ARG A 52 -6.32 -0.31 9.37
N LEU A 53 -5.83 -1.23 10.19
CA LEU A 53 -5.50 -2.60 9.81
C LEU A 53 -6.73 -3.36 9.31
N ASP A 54 -7.90 -3.19 9.95
CA ASP A 54 -9.16 -3.77 9.49
C ASP A 54 -9.58 -3.25 8.11
N ARG A 55 -9.46 -1.93 7.88
CA ARG A 55 -9.74 -1.34 6.56
C ARG A 55 -8.78 -1.88 5.48
N LEU A 56 -7.50 -2.07 5.82
CA LEU A 56 -6.53 -2.68 4.91
C LEU A 56 -6.84 -4.16 4.64
N GLY A 57 -7.19 -4.93 5.67
CA GLY A 57 -7.62 -6.32 5.54
C GLY A 57 -8.83 -6.47 4.62
N GLN A 58 -9.81 -5.57 4.76
CA GLN A 58 -10.99 -5.53 3.89
C GLN A 58 -10.66 -5.15 2.45
N ALA A 59 -9.70 -4.24 2.23
CA ALA A 59 -9.25 -3.85 0.89
C ALA A 59 -8.46 -4.97 0.19
N VAL A 60 -7.68 -5.75 0.92
CA VAL A 60 -6.85 -6.85 0.38
C VAL A 60 -7.62 -8.19 0.32
N GLY A 61 -8.73 -8.31 1.04
CA GLY A 61 -9.54 -9.53 1.10
C GLY A 61 -8.97 -10.62 2.01
N VAL A 62 -8.09 -10.24 2.95
CA VAL A 62 -7.52 -11.15 3.96
C VAL A 62 -8.16 -10.84 5.32
N PRO A 63 -8.90 -11.78 5.94
CA PRO A 63 -9.40 -11.58 7.29
C PRO A 63 -8.21 -11.51 8.28
N MET A 64 -8.10 -10.37 9.00
CA MET A 64 -7.00 -10.06 9.92
C MET A 64 -6.93 -10.93 11.19
N GLY A 65 -7.82 -11.93 11.33
CA GLY A 65 -7.77 -12.91 12.42
C GLY A 65 -6.56 -13.86 12.38
N SER A 66 -5.60 -13.65 11.47
CA SER A 66 -4.35 -14.41 11.34
C SER A 66 -3.13 -13.70 11.92
N VAL A 67 -3.28 -12.47 12.45
CA VAL A 67 -2.21 -11.82 13.20
C VAL A 67 -1.97 -12.65 14.48
N PRO A 68 -0.77 -13.22 14.68
CA PRO A 68 -0.50 -13.99 15.88
C PRO A 68 -0.69 -13.09 17.09
N ASP A 69 -1.48 -13.56 18.05
CA ASP A 69 -1.66 -12.91 19.34
C ASP A 69 -0.26 -12.71 19.93
N ALA A 70 0.15 -11.45 20.08
CA ALA A 70 1.47 -11.13 20.57
C ALA A 70 1.53 -11.62 22.01
N ALA A 71 2.17 -12.78 22.21
CA ALA A 71 2.38 -13.38 23.52
C ALA A 71 2.90 -12.28 24.46
N GLY A 72 2.05 -11.92 25.42
CA GLY A 72 2.26 -10.76 26.28
C GLY A 72 3.66 -10.76 26.87
N ALA A 73 4.38 -9.65 26.69
CA ALA A 73 5.67 -9.47 27.33
C ALA A 73 5.49 -9.64 28.85
N PRO A 74 6.29 -10.49 29.52
CA PRO A 74 6.15 -10.68 30.94
C PRO A 74 6.52 -9.39 31.66
N ALA A 75 5.55 -8.77 32.33
CA ALA A 75 5.83 -7.69 33.29
C ALA A 75 6.64 -8.29 34.44
N GLY A 76 7.94 -7.99 34.47
CA GLY A 76 8.81 -8.42 35.55
C GLY A 76 8.44 -7.71 36.85
N PRO A 77 8.30 -8.40 37.99
CA PRO A 77 7.96 -7.75 39.25
C PRO A 77 9.04 -6.71 39.64
N GLY A 78 8.66 -5.44 39.73
CA GLY A 78 9.53 -4.33 40.16
C GLY A 78 9.92 -3.31 39.09
N SER A 79 9.35 -3.38 37.89
CA SER A 79 9.54 -2.37 36.83
C SER A 79 8.86 -1.03 37.16
N ASP A 80 9.53 0.07 36.83
CA ASP A 80 8.94 1.41 36.95
C ASP A 80 7.83 1.58 35.89
N PRO A 81 6.58 1.86 36.29
CA PRO A 81 5.45 1.98 35.36
C PRO A 81 5.66 3.08 34.32
N ALA A 82 6.43 4.12 34.64
CA ALA A 82 6.79 5.14 33.67
C ALA A 82 7.72 4.61 32.58
N ALA A 83 8.68 3.75 32.96
CA ALA A 83 9.61 3.12 32.03
C ALA A 83 8.91 2.10 31.11
N GLU A 84 7.95 1.33 31.66
CA GLU A 84 7.13 0.41 30.87
C GLU A 84 6.25 1.15 29.86
N LEU A 85 5.58 2.22 30.28
CA LEU A 85 4.75 3.03 29.39
C LEU A 85 5.59 3.69 28.29
N ALA A 86 6.78 4.17 28.61
CA ALA A 86 7.72 4.70 27.62
C ALA A 86 8.20 3.60 26.64
N ALA A 87 8.38 2.36 27.10
CA ALA A 87 8.71 1.24 26.24
C ALA A 87 7.55 0.85 25.31
N ALA A 88 6.33 0.81 25.84
CA ALA A 88 5.11 0.58 25.06
C ALA A 88 4.91 1.66 23.99
N GLY A 89 5.13 2.93 24.33
CA GLY A 89 5.10 4.04 23.37
C GLY A 89 6.11 3.87 22.24
N ARG A 90 7.37 3.52 22.56
CA ARG A 90 8.40 3.24 21.53
C ARG A 90 8.02 2.09 20.60
N LEU A 91 7.44 1.01 21.14
CA LEU A 91 6.98 -0.12 20.32
C LEU A 91 5.81 0.28 19.41
N ALA A 92 4.88 1.09 19.90
CA ALA A 92 3.78 1.62 19.09
C ALA A 92 4.29 2.51 17.96
N ASP A 93 5.25 3.41 18.25
CA ASP A 93 5.86 4.29 17.24
C ASP A 93 6.65 3.48 16.19
N GLU A 94 7.33 2.41 16.60
CA GLU A 94 8.05 1.49 15.72
C GLU A 94 7.08 0.72 14.79
N ALA A 95 5.95 0.25 15.34
CA ALA A 95 4.89 -0.39 14.57
C ALA A 95 4.27 0.58 13.55
N ASP A 96 4.05 1.85 13.94
CA ASP A 96 3.56 2.88 13.04
C ASP A 96 4.53 3.14 11.88
N ARG A 97 5.84 3.20 12.17
CA ARG A 97 6.89 3.36 11.15
C ARG A 97 6.83 2.22 10.13
N HIS A 98 6.84 0.97 10.59
CA HIS A 98 6.76 -0.19 9.72
C HIS A 98 5.45 -0.24 8.92
N GLY A 99 4.32 0.15 9.52
CA GLY A 99 3.04 0.26 8.83
C GLY A 99 3.06 1.30 7.71
N GLN A 100 3.68 2.46 7.94
CA GLN A 100 3.84 3.50 6.92
C GLN A 100 4.73 3.04 5.75
N GLU A 101 5.83 2.35 6.05
CA GLU A 101 6.72 1.78 5.03
C GLU A 101 6.01 0.72 4.18
N ALA A 102 5.26 -0.18 4.83
CA ALA A 102 4.48 -1.21 4.14
C ALA A 102 3.40 -0.60 3.24
N GLU A 103 2.70 0.44 3.70
CA GLU A 103 1.74 1.16 2.86
C GLU A 103 2.39 1.91 1.70
N ALA A 104 3.56 2.52 1.92
CA ALA A 104 4.31 3.19 0.86
C ALA A 104 4.73 2.20 -0.24
N LEU A 105 5.12 0.97 0.14
CA LEU A 105 5.40 -0.11 -0.79
C LEU A 105 4.13 -0.61 -1.48
N ALA A 106 3.02 -0.80 -0.76
CA ALA A 106 1.75 -1.29 -1.30
C ALA A 106 1.09 -0.31 -2.29
N ARG A 107 1.31 1.00 -2.12
CA ARG A 107 0.86 2.05 -3.04
C ARG A 107 1.72 2.16 -4.30
N ARG A 108 2.92 1.55 -4.35
CA ARG A 108 3.78 1.57 -5.54
C ARG A 108 3.31 0.53 -6.56
N PRO A 109 2.98 0.93 -7.80
CA PRO A 109 2.66 -0.03 -8.86
C PRO A 109 3.92 -0.79 -9.28
N VAL A 110 3.80 -2.12 -9.47
CA VAL A 110 4.92 -3.02 -9.78
C VAL A 110 5.46 -2.80 -11.20
N LEU A 111 4.60 -2.52 -12.17
CA LEU A 111 5.02 -2.13 -13.52
C LEU A 111 5.32 -0.63 -13.61
N LEU A 112 6.53 -0.30 -14.09
CA LEU A 112 7.00 1.05 -14.41
C LEU A 112 6.66 2.09 -13.31
N PRO A 113 7.31 1.99 -12.14
CA PRO A 113 6.92 2.72 -10.93
C PRO A 113 7.10 4.24 -11.03
N THR A 114 7.96 4.71 -11.94
CA THR A 114 8.23 6.15 -12.18
C THR A 114 7.34 6.75 -13.28
N TRP A 115 6.54 5.94 -13.97
CA TRP A 115 5.76 6.39 -15.12
C TRP A 115 4.32 6.66 -14.71
N SER A 116 3.71 7.69 -15.30
CA SER A 116 2.31 8.01 -15.07
C SER A 116 1.41 6.85 -15.52
N ALA A 117 0.28 6.65 -14.83
CA ALA A 117 -0.72 5.62 -15.17
C ALA A 117 -1.08 5.56 -16.68
N PRO A 118 -1.30 6.68 -17.40
CA PRO A 118 -1.54 6.63 -18.84
C PRO A 118 -0.28 6.22 -19.64
N ALA A 119 0.92 6.69 -19.26
CA ALA A 119 2.15 6.34 -19.97
C ALA A 119 2.46 4.83 -19.87
N ARG A 120 2.23 4.23 -18.70
CA ARG A 120 2.34 2.78 -18.51
C ARG A 120 1.34 2.00 -19.37
N ALA A 121 0.07 2.42 -19.38
CA ALA A 121 -0.95 1.77 -20.17
C ALA A 121 -0.59 1.80 -21.67
N VAL A 122 -0.17 2.96 -22.18
CA VAL A 122 0.27 3.11 -23.58
C VAL A 122 1.46 2.21 -23.89
N ALA A 123 2.48 2.17 -23.03
CA ALA A 123 3.66 1.33 -23.24
C ALA A 123 3.32 -0.17 -23.29
N VAL A 124 2.45 -0.65 -22.39
CA VAL A 124 2.04 -2.07 -22.35
C VAL A 124 1.21 -2.43 -23.57
N TYR A 125 0.20 -1.63 -23.94
CA TYR A 125 -0.63 -1.90 -25.11
C TYR A 125 0.17 -1.82 -26.42
N ALA A 126 1.07 -0.85 -26.55
CA ALA A 126 1.95 -0.74 -27.71
C ALA A 126 2.91 -1.93 -27.80
N GLY A 127 3.51 -2.35 -26.69
CA GLY A 127 4.37 -3.53 -26.63
C GLY A 127 3.65 -4.82 -27.01
N CYS A 128 2.46 -5.07 -26.46
CA CYS A 128 1.65 -6.22 -26.83
C CYS A 128 1.24 -6.19 -28.31
N ALA A 129 0.83 -5.03 -28.84
CA ALA A 129 0.49 -4.88 -30.25
C ALA A 129 1.68 -5.16 -31.18
N LEU A 130 2.89 -4.72 -30.80
CA LEU A 130 4.11 -5.01 -31.56
C LEU A 130 4.43 -6.52 -31.58
N VAL A 131 4.40 -7.17 -30.42
CA VAL A 131 4.66 -8.62 -30.32
C VAL A 131 3.64 -9.42 -31.13
N GLY A 132 2.35 -9.10 -31.01
CA GLY A 132 1.30 -9.73 -31.81
C GLY A 132 1.51 -9.53 -33.32
N SER A 133 1.91 -8.32 -33.73
CA SER A 133 2.17 -8.00 -35.14
C SER A 133 3.41 -8.71 -35.70
N VAL A 134 4.47 -8.88 -34.89
CA VAL A 134 5.66 -9.67 -35.27
C VAL A 134 5.29 -11.15 -35.40
N PHE A 135 4.50 -11.70 -34.49
CA PHE A 135 4.04 -13.09 -34.55
C PHE A 135 3.21 -13.36 -35.81
N MET A 136 2.32 -12.43 -36.15
CA MET A 136 1.56 -12.44 -37.41
C MET A 136 2.52 -12.46 -38.61
N LEU A 137 3.51 -11.58 -38.65
CA LEU A 137 4.48 -11.50 -39.75
C LEU A 137 5.29 -12.80 -39.91
N ILE A 138 5.75 -13.40 -38.82
CA ILE A 138 6.45 -14.69 -38.83
C ILE A 138 5.55 -15.81 -39.39
N ALA A 139 4.28 -15.86 -38.96
CA ALA A 139 3.32 -16.84 -39.45
C ALA A 139 3.05 -16.71 -40.96
N LEU A 140 3.04 -15.47 -41.49
CA LEU A 140 2.92 -15.22 -42.92
C LEU A 140 4.17 -15.65 -43.72
N LEU A 141 5.38 -15.47 -43.18
CA LEU A 141 6.62 -15.90 -43.86
C LEU A 141 6.76 -17.42 -43.94
N GLY A 142 6.23 -18.15 -42.95
CA GLY A 142 6.32 -19.61 -42.87
C GLY A 142 5.21 -20.38 -43.58
N SER A 143 4.17 -19.71 -44.07
CA SER A 143 2.97 -20.36 -44.60
C SER A 143 2.99 -20.45 -46.14
N PRO A 144 2.91 -21.65 -46.75
CA PRO A 144 2.88 -21.84 -48.20
C PRO A 144 1.49 -21.56 -48.82
N LEU A 145 0.60 -20.85 -48.13
CA LEU A 145 -0.78 -20.69 -48.59
C LEU A 145 -0.86 -19.82 -49.86
N PRO A 146 -1.54 -20.30 -50.91
CA PRO A 146 -1.68 -19.56 -52.16
C PRO A 146 -2.43 -18.25 -51.92
N VAL A 147 -1.90 -17.16 -52.46
CA VAL A 147 -2.42 -15.79 -52.38
C VAL A 147 -3.68 -15.61 -53.26
N SER A 148 -4.62 -16.55 -53.19
CA SER A 148 -5.77 -16.64 -54.09
C SER A 148 -7.08 -16.67 -53.31
N GLY A 149 -7.49 -15.47 -52.92
CA GLY A 149 -8.87 -15.15 -52.53
C GLY A 149 -9.04 -14.90 -51.04
N MET A 150 -9.14 -13.62 -50.64
CA MET A 150 -9.74 -13.12 -49.38
C MET A 150 -9.72 -14.13 -48.22
N ASP A 151 -8.54 -14.68 -47.92
CA ASP A 151 -8.49 -15.92 -47.17
C ASP A 151 -8.86 -15.65 -45.72
N LEU A 152 -9.57 -16.61 -45.11
CA LEU A 152 -9.92 -16.64 -43.69
C LEU A 152 -8.73 -16.24 -42.80
N VAL A 153 -7.49 -16.55 -43.24
CA VAL A 153 -6.23 -16.15 -42.59
C VAL A 153 -6.03 -14.64 -42.58
N ALA A 154 -6.27 -13.92 -43.67
CA ALA A 154 -6.17 -12.46 -43.71
C ALA A 154 -7.25 -11.80 -42.85
N ALA A 155 -8.48 -12.32 -42.89
CA ALA A 155 -9.58 -11.84 -42.05
C ALA A 155 -9.34 -12.11 -40.55
N LEU A 156 -8.88 -13.32 -40.21
CA LEU A 156 -8.54 -13.73 -38.84
C LEU A 156 -7.32 -12.97 -38.33
N SER A 157 -6.37 -12.64 -39.19
CA SER A 157 -5.19 -11.87 -38.79
C SER A 157 -5.53 -10.37 -38.61
N CYS A 158 -6.42 -9.80 -39.44
CA CYS A 158 -6.87 -8.41 -39.30
C CYS A 158 -7.74 -8.16 -38.06
N ALA A 159 -8.50 -9.16 -37.58
CA ALA A 159 -9.40 -8.99 -36.43
C ALA A 159 -8.92 -9.71 -35.15
N GLY A 160 -8.32 -10.89 -35.29
CA GLY A 160 -7.91 -11.74 -34.17
C GLY A 160 -6.63 -11.29 -33.48
N VAL A 161 -5.62 -10.86 -34.22
CA VAL A 161 -4.33 -10.41 -33.65
C VAL A 161 -4.48 -9.13 -32.80
N PRO A 162 -5.22 -8.10 -33.25
CA PRO A 162 -5.50 -6.93 -32.41
C PRO A 162 -6.27 -7.29 -31.13
N LEU A 163 -7.26 -8.19 -31.23
CA LEU A 163 -8.09 -8.60 -30.10
C LEU A 163 -7.27 -9.39 -29.06
N LEU A 164 -6.46 -10.36 -29.49
CA LEU A 164 -5.59 -11.13 -28.60
C LEU A 164 -4.52 -10.25 -27.96
N SER A 165 -3.93 -9.32 -28.71
CA SER A 165 -2.96 -8.35 -28.18
C SER A 165 -3.58 -7.43 -27.13
N PHE A 166 -4.83 -7.00 -27.35
CA PHE A 166 -5.60 -6.22 -26.39
C PHE A 166 -5.90 -6.99 -25.12
N VAL A 167 -6.40 -8.24 -25.23
CA VAL A 167 -6.69 -9.10 -24.07
C VAL A 167 -5.41 -9.41 -23.29
N ALA A 168 -4.30 -9.69 -23.96
CA ALA A 168 -3.00 -9.88 -23.32
C ALA A 168 -2.55 -8.62 -22.55
N GLY A 169 -2.68 -7.44 -23.17
CA GLY A 169 -2.38 -6.16 -22.51
C GLY A 169 -3.27 -5.90 -21.28
N GLN A 170 -4.56 -6.26 -21.36
CA GLN A 170 -5.49 -6.19 -20.23
C GLN A 170 -5.09 -7.12 -19.09
N VAL A 171 -4.73 -8.37 -19.38
CA VAL A 171 -4.26 -9.34 -18.37
C VAL A 171 -2.98 -8.83 -17.70
N VAL A 172 -2.05 -8.27 -18.48
CA VAL A 172 -0.80 -7.72 -17.96
C VAL A 172 -1.06 -6.54 -17.03
N LEU A 173 -1.93 -5.61 -17.41
CA LEU A 173 -2.28 -4.46 -16.57
C LEU A 173 -3.12 -4.84 -15.36
N ALA A 174 -4.01 -5.83 -15.49
CA ALA A 174 -4.81 -6.33 -14.39
C ALA A 174 -3.95 -7.02 -13.32
N ARG A 175 -2.92 -7.76 -13.74
CA ARG A 175 -2.07 -8.56 -12.84
C ARG A 175 -0.88 -7.79 -12.27
N TRP A 176 -0.28 -6.87 -13.02
CA TRP A 176 0.95 -6.17 -12.62
C TRP A 176 0.86 -4.63 -12.66
N GLY A 177 -0.22 -4.08 -13.23
CA GLY A 177 -0.43 -2.64 -13.38
C GLY A 177 -1.31 -2.00 -12.32
N ARG A 178 -1.99 -2.80 -11.48
CA ARG A 178 -2.82 -2.32 -10.37
C ARG A 178 -2.01 -2.19 -9.08
N PRO A 179 -2.09 -1.04 -8.37
CA PRO A 179 -1.62 -0.96 -6.99
C PRO A 179 -2.46 -1.89 -6.11
N ALA A 180 -1.85 -2.45 -5.05
CA ALA A 180 -2.53 -3.38 -4.15
C ALA A 180 -3.65 -2.70 -3.35
N LEU A 181 -3.52 -1.40 -3.07
CA LEU A 181 -4.60 -0.59 -2.53
C LEU A 181 -5.35 0.13 -3.68
N PRO A 182 -6.68 -0.05 -3.80
CA PRO A 182 -7.48 0.69 -4.76
C PRO A 182 -7.56 2.17 -4.37
N ASP A 183 -7.20 3.04 -5.30
CA ASP A 183 -7.37 4.49 -5.15
C ASP A 183 -8.82 4.86 -5.50
N PRO A 184 -9.63 5.40 -4.57
CA PRO A 184 -11.07 5.63 -4.77
C PRO A 184 -11.39 6.57 -5.95
N GLU A 185 -10.43 7.40 -6.36
CA GLU A 185 -10.62 8.36 -7.46
C GLU A 185 -10.31 7.80 -8.85
N THR A 186 -9.75 6.59 -8.97
CA THR A 186 -9.45 5.99 -10.28
C THR A 186 -10.48 4.94 -10.65
N PRO A 187 -11.54 5.29 -11.44
CA PRO A 187 -12.54 4.33 -11.84
C PRO A 187 -11.89 3.21 -12.66
N ALA A 188 -12.17 1.97 -12.25
CA ALA A 188 -11.77 0.77 -12.97
C ALA A 188 -12.26 0.86 -14.41
N GLY A 189 -11.34 0.78 -15.38
CA GLY A 189 -11.68 0.74 -16.80
C GLY A 189 -11.41 2.02 -17.61
N ARG A 190 -10.91 3.11 -16.99
CA ARG A 190 -10.62 4.37 -17.71
C ARG A 190 -9.70 4.21 -18.93
N TYR A 191 -8.83 3.19 -18.93
CA TYR A 191 -7.84 2.95 -19.99
C TYR A 191 -8.22 1.84 -20.98
N VAL A 192 -9.38 1.20 -20.81
CA VAL A 192 -9.93 0.17 -21.70
C VAL A 192 -10.17 0.72 -23.13
N PRO A 193 -10.83 1.88 -23.34
CA PRO A 193 -11.05 2.38 -24.69
C PRO A 193 -9.75 2.81 -25.38
N MET A 194 -8.79 3.35 -24.64
CA MET A 194 -7.47 3.72 -25.18
C MET A 194 -6.67 2.50 -25.66
N GLY A 195 -6.65 1.41 -24.88
CA GLY A 195 -5.97 0.18 -25.26
C GLY A 195 -6.55 -0.44 -26.54
N PHE A 196 -7.89 -0.42 -26.66
CA PHE A 196 -8.57 -0.90 -27.87
C PHE A 196 -8.16 -0.10 -29.11
N VAL A 197 -8.15 1.24 -29.01
CA VAL A 197 -7.74 2.13 -30.11
C VAL A 197 -6.29 1.88 -30.53
N ILE A 198 -5.36 1.73 -29.57
CA ILE A 198 -3.95 1.47 -29.86
C ILE A 198 -3.79 0.13 -30.60
N CYS A 199 -4.38 -0.94 -30.07
CA CYS A 199 -4.26 -2.26 -30.68
C CYS A 199 -4.94 -2.32 -32.06
N ALA A 200 -6.10 -1.69 -32.22
CA ALA A 200 -6.85 -1.64 -33.47
C ALA A 200 -6.20 -0.76 -34.55
N LEU A 201 -5.36 0.22 -34.19
CA LEU A 201 -4.65 1.06 -35.16
C LEU A 201 -3.27 0.49 -35.51
N VAL A 202 -2.48 0.09 -34.51
CA VAL A 202 -1.07 -0.30 -34.69
C VAL A 202 -0.95 -1.61 -35.48
N SER A 203 -1.78 -2.60 -35.17
CA SER A 203 -1.64 -3.93 -35.79
C SER A 203 -2.05 -3.94 -37.27
N PRO A 204 -3.18 -3.35 -37.70
CA PRO A 204 -3.52 -3.26 -39.12
C PRO A 204 -2.59 -2.34 -39.91
N SER A 205 -2.11 -1.24 -39.32
CA SER A 205 -1.19 -0.32 -40.01
C SER A 205 0.18 -0.97 -40.28
N LEU A 206 0.74 -1.73 -39.34
CA LEU A 206 1.96 -2.51 -39.54
C LEU A 206 1.80 -3.58 -40.63
N PHE A 207 0.65 -4.24 -40.67
CA PHE A 207 0.35 -5.22 -41.72
C PHE A 207 0.25 -4.57 -43.10
N CYS A 208 -0.46 -3.45 -43.24
CA CYS A 208 -0.54 -2.70 -44.48
C CYS A 208 0.85 -2.22 -44.95
N LEU A 209 1.68 -1.71 -44.02
CA LEU A 209 3.04 -1.27 -44.33
C LEU A 209 3.90 -2.44 -44.83
N TYR A 210 3.80 -3.61 -44.22
CA TYR A 210 4.49 -4.82 -44.68
C TYR A 210 4.09 -5.19 -46.11
N LEU A 211 2.79 -5.21 -46.43
CA LEU A 211 2.30 -5.52 -47.78
C LEU A 211 2.80 -4.52 -48.83
N ILE A 212 2.81 -3.23 -48.49
CA ILE A 212 3.33 -2.17 -49.37
C ILE A 212 4.84 -2.37 -49.61
N LEU A 213 5.62 -2.58 -48.55
CA LEU A 213 7.07 -2.77 -48.64
C LEU A 213 7.41 -4.01 -49.46
N PHE A 214 6.72 -5.13 -49.21
CA PHE A 214 6.92 -6.37 -49.94
C PHE A 214 6.59 -6.22 -51.43
N ARG A 215 5.55 -5.44 -51.77
CA ARG A 215 5.19 -5.15 -53.16
C ARG A 215 6.16 -4.20 -53.85
N LEU A 216 6.83 -3.31 -53.12
CA LEU A 216 7.83 -2.39 -53.67
C LEU A 216 9.20 -3.06 -53.88
N LEU A 217 9.52 -4.09 -53.08
CA LEU A 217 10.78 -4.82 -53.13
C LEU A 217 10.78 -6.03 -54.08
N ARG A 218 9.63 -6.35 -54.68
CA ARG A 218 9.41 -7.50 -55.56
C ARG A 218 9.09 -7.04 -56.98
#